data_AF-A0A524F8Z1-F1
#
_entry.id   AF-A0A524F8Z1-F1
#
_cell.length_a   1.000
_cell.length_b   1.000
_cell.length_c   1.000
_cell.angle_alpha   90.00
_cell.angle_beta   90.00
_cell.angle_gamma   90.00
#
_symmetry.space_group_name_H-M   'P 1'
#
loop_
_entity.id
_entity.type
_entity.pdbx_description
1 polymer ?
#
loop_
_entity_poly.entity_id
_entity_poly.type
_entity_poly.pdbx_seq_one_letter_code
_entity_poly.pdbx_strand_id
1 'polypeptide(L)'
;MTLIDAHAHLLDVPNYLKNLLKTLDDCGIEKCCISGLGELFKCIDNEGIKQIISKYPDRFIGAYFIRPGMSTPEEIDVAFSNGFKMLKVTIPTKPYDHPDFFSLWEKAQDLKLPILFHTGIITLPVKLPKENISSWFMHPMRLEPITNAFPKLKIIIAHLGVHW
;
A
#
# COMPACT_ATOMS: atom_id res chain seq x y z
N MET A 1 -6.59 -6.01 -24.80
CA MET A 1 -5.94 -4.94 -24.01
C MET A 1 -5.96 -5.40 -22.58
N THR A 2 -4.81 -5.50 -21.93
CA THR A 2 -4.75 -5.91 -20.52
C THR A 2 -5.21 -4.78 -19.61
N LEU A 3 -6.22 -5.05 -18.79
CA LEU A 3 -6.74 -4.12 -17.78
C LEU A 3 -6.27 -4.55 -16.39
N ILE A 4 -5.64 -3.62 -15.66
CA ILE A 4 -5.12 -3.86 -14.30
C ILE A 4 -5.75 -2.84 -13.35
N ASP A 5 -6.40 -3.32 -12.30
CA ASP A 5 -6.78 -2.48 -11.18
C ASP A 5 -5.56 -2.25 -10.29
N ALA A 6 -5.14 -1.00 -10.16
CA ALA A 6 -3.93 -0.62 -9.44
C ALA A 6 -4.14 -0.51 -7.91
N HIS A 7 -5.37 -0.56 -7.39
CA HIS A 7 -5.59 -0.33 -5.97
C HIS A 7 -6.88 -0.95 -5.40
N ALA A 8 -6.74 -2.09 -4.71
CA ALA A 8 -7.79 -2.68 -3.89
C ALA A 8 -7.32 -3.09 -2.49
N HIS A 9 -8.27 -3.20 -1.57
CA HIS A 9 -8.08 -3.72 -0.22
C HIS A 9 -8.87 -5.02 -0.04
N LEU A 10 -8.29 -6.01 0.65
CA LEU A 10 -9.04 -7.19 1.06
C LEU A 10 -9.55 -7.05 2.49
N LEU A 11 -10.86 -6.86 2.61
CA LEU A 11 -11.52 -6.84 3.91
C LEU A 11 -11.56 -8.24 4.52
N ASP A 12 -11.42 -8.31 5.84
CA ASP A 12 -11.55 -9.54 6.60
C ASP A 12 -13.04 -9.84 6.87
N VAL A 13 -13.75 -10.22 5.81
CA VAL A 13 -15.16 -10.60 5.86
C VAL A 13 -15.42 -11.83 5.00
N PRO A 14 -16.44 -12.66 5.34
CA PRO A 14 -16.73 -13.88 4.59
C PRO A 14 -16.94 -13.64 3.09
N ASN A 15 -16.38 -14.53 2.26
CA ASN A 15 -16.51 -14.53 0.81
C ASN A 15 -15.92 -13.31 0.06
N TYR A 16 -15.20 -12.40 0.72
CA TYR A 16 -14.68 -11.18 0.08
C TYR A 16 -13.82 -11.47 -1.16
N LEU A 17 -12.83 -12.36 -1.03
CA LEU A 17 -11.95 -12.76 -2.14
C LEU A 17 -12.72 -13.36 -3.33
N LYS A 18 -13.70 -14.23 -3.04
CA LYS A 18 -14.54 -14.86 -4.08
C LYS A 18 -15.35 -13.81 -4.83
N ASN A 19 -15.94 -12.87 -4.10
CA ASN A 19 -16.72 -11.79 -4.68
C ASN A 19 -15.83 -10.84 -5.49
N LEU A 20 -14.63 -10.52 -5.00
CA LEU A 20 -13.66 -9.71 -5.74
C LEU A 20 -13.29 -10.37 -7.06
N LEU A 21 -12.91 -11.65 -7.06
CA LEU A 21 -12.58 -12.39 -8.29
C LEU A 21 -13.74 -12.34 -9.31
N LYS A 22 -14.98 -12.54 -8.85
CA LYS A 22 -16.15 -12.41 -9.71
C LYS A 22 -16.29 -11.00 -10.28
N THR A 23 -16.12 -9.96 -9.47
CA THR A 23 -16.18 -8.56 -9.93
C THR A 23 -15.08 -8.27 -10.96
N LEU A 24 -13.86 -8.77 -10.74
CA LEU A 24 -12.78 -8.61 -11.72
C LEU A 24 -13.15 -9.26 -13.05
N ASP A 25 -13.73 -10.47 -13.03
CA ASP A 25 -14.18 -11.17 -14.24
C ASP A 25 -15.32 -10.39 -14.95
N ASP A 26 -16.33 -9.94 -14.20
CA ASP A 26 -17.48 -9.18 -14.71
C ASP A 26 -17.03 -7.84 -15.36
N CYS A 27 -15.96 -7.23 -14.84
CA CYS A 27 -15.40 -5.97 -15.35
C CYS A 27 -14.29 -6.15 -16.41
N GLY A 28 -13.91 -7.38 -16.75
CA GLY A 28 -12.81 -7.66 -17.67
C GLY A 28 -11.43 -7.22 -17.14
N ILE A 29 -11.24 -7.19 -15.82
CA ILE A 29 -9.98 -6.86 -15.16
C ILE A 29 -9.14 -8.14 -15.01
N GLU A 30 -8.00 -8.18 -15.69
CA GLU A 30 -7.11 -9.35 -15.72
C GLU A 30 -6.34 -9.51 -14.42
N LYS A 31 -5.80 -8.39 -13.88
CA LYS A 31 -5.03 -8.37 -12.62
C LYS A 31 -5.47 -7.25 -11.69
N CYS A 32 -5.32 -7.47 -10.40
CA CYS A 32 -5.62 -6.49 -9.37
C CYS A 32 -4.47 -6.39 -8.35
N CYS A 33 -4.03 -5.17 -8.05
CA CYS A 33 -3.07 -4.88 -7.00
C CYS A 33 -3.80 -4.84 -5.65
N ILE A 34 -3.54 -5.82 -4.79
CA ILE A 34 -4.24 -6.00 -3.51
C ILE A 34 -3.33 -5.71 -2.33
N SER A 35 -3.90 -5.12 -1.28
CA SER A 35 -3.23 -4.92 0.00
C SER A 35 -4.16 -5.29 1.17
N GLY A 36 -3.56 -5.77 2.24
CA GLY A 36 -4.20 -6.06 3.51
C GLY A 36 -3.65 -5.09 4.54
N LEU A 37 -4.50 -4.16 5.01
CA LEU A 37 -4.07 -3.11 5.94
C LEU A 37 -4.20 -3.52 7.42
N GLY A 38 -4.53 -4.78 7.69
CA GLY A 38 -4.72 -5.33 9.04
C GLY A 38 -5.98 -4.82 9.75
N GLU A 39 -6.06 -5.18 11.03
CA GLU A 39 -7.26 -5.02 11.87
C GLU A 39 -7.75 -3.58 11.97
N LEU A 40 -6.84 -2.60 12.00
CA LEU A 40 -7.18 -1.17 12.07
C LEU A 40 -8.11 -0.72 10.95
N PHE A 41 -8.05 -1.39 9.80
CA PHE A 41 -8.88 -1.14 8.62
C PHE A 41 -9.89 -2.26 8.34
N LYS A 42 -10.07 -3.20 9.28
CA LYS A 42 -10.88 -4.42 9.09
C LYS A 42 -10.47 -5.19 7.83
N CYS A 43 -9.18 -5.17 7.54
CA CYS A 43 -8.57 -5.89 6.43
C CYS A 43 -7.82 -7.11 6.96
N ILE A 44 -7.61 -8.09 6.09
CA ILE A 44 -6.60 -9.11 6.36
C ILE A 44 -5.22 -8.46 6.47
N ASP A 45 -4.25 -9.16 7.05
CA ASP A 45 -2.88 -8.69 7.18
C ASP A 45 -2.00 -9.06 5.96
N ASN A 46 -0.70 -8.74 6.06
CA ASN A 46 0.27 -9.06 5.02
C ASN A 46 0.42 -10.58 4.81
N GLU A 47 0.30 -11.41 5.85
CA GLU A 47 0.41 -12.87 5.69
C GLU A 47 -0.80 -13.43 4.92
N GLY A 48 -2.00 -12.92 5.18
CA GLY A 48 -3.19 -13.23 4.38
C GLY A 48 -3.02 -12.87 2.91
N ILE A 49 -2.44 -11.71 2.60
CA ILE A 49 -2.14 -11.31 1.21
C ILE A 49 -1.11 -12.25 0.59
N LYS A 50 -0.05 -12.61 1.31
CA LYS A 50 0.99 -13.54 0.84
C LYS A 50 0.38 -14.87 0.39
N GLN A 51 -0.51 -15.45 1.20
CA GLN A 51 -1.20 -16.69 0.85
C GLN A 51 -2.03 -16.56 -0.44
N ILE A 52 -2.70 -15.42 -0.61
CA ILE A 52 -3.56 -15.16 -1.77
C ILE A 52 -2.73 -14.98 -3.06
N ILE A 53 -1.65 -14.18 -3.03
CA ILE A 53 -0.80 -13.99 -4.21
C ILE A 53 -0.06 -15.28 -4.58
N SER A 54 0.26 -16.14 -3.62
CA SER A 54 0.81 -17.47 -3.91
C SER A 54 -0.22 -18.41 -4.55
N LYS A 55 -1.50 -18.29 -4.19
CA LYS A 55 -2.57 -19.14 -4.71
C LYS A 55 -3.12 -18.67 -6.07
N TYR A 56 -3.06 -17.36 -6.33
CA TYR A 56 -3.60 -16.73 -7.54
C TYR A 56 -2.59 -15.75 -8.18
N PRO A 57 -1.36 -16.20 -8.52
CA PRO A 57 -0.29 -15.33 -9.01
C PRO A 57 -0.63 -14.64 -10.34
N ASP A 58 -1.53 -15.24 -11.13
CA ASP A 58 -1.98 -14.68 -12.41
C ASP A 58 -3.08 -13.63 -12.26
N ARG A 59 -3.70 -13.53 -11.08
CA ARG A 59 -4.81 -12.59 -10.81
C ARG A 59 -4.41 -11.43 -9.92
N PHE A 60 -3.44 -11.63 -9.03
CA PHE A 60 -3.12 -10.64 -8.01
C PHE A 60 -1.66 -10.23 -7.98
N ILE A 61 -1.46 -8.94 -7.74
CA ILE A 61 -0.16 -8.33 -7.46
C ILE A 61 -0.20 -7.88 -6.00
N GLY A 62 0.67 -8.43 -5.15
CA GLY A 62 0.69 -8.10 -3.73
C GLY A 62 1.38 -6.77 -3.45
N ALA A 63 0.66 -5.87 -2.77
CA ALA A 63 1.21 -4.67 -2.16
C ALA A 63 1.36 -4.88 -0.64
N TYR A 64 2.61 -4.98 -0.18
CA TYR A 64 2.91 -5.18 1.24
C TYR A 64 2.64 -3.88 1.99
N PHE A 65 1.81 -3.93 3.03
CA PHE A 65 1.53 -2.77 3.85
C PHE A 65 2.68 -2.52 4.82
N ILE A 66 3.26 -1.32 4.76
CA ILE A 66 4.17 -0.81 5.80
C ILE A 66 3.59 0.48 6.39
N ARG A 67 3.85 0.70 7.68
CA ARG A 67 3.47 1.93 8.39
C ARG A 67 4.73 2.74 8.70
N PRO A 68 5.01 3.86 7.99
CA PRO A 68 6.22 4.64 8.21
C PRO A 68 6.32 5.11 9.67
N GLY A 69 7.48 4.84 10.27
CA GLY A 69 7.77 5.08 11.68
C GLY A 69 7.46 3.91 12.61
N MET A 70 6.82 2.84 12.12
CA MET A 70 6.63 1.57 12.84
C MET A 70 7.31 0.40 12.13
N SER A 71 7.26 0.38 10.79
CA SER A 71 7.94 -0.60 9.94
C SER A 71 9.41 -0.26 9.72
N THR A 72 10.22 -1.28 9.39
CA THR A 72 11.67 -1.14 9.15
C THR A 72 12.04 -1.50 7.69
N PRO A 73 13.23 -1.08 7.21
CA PRO A 73 13.71 -1.49 5.89
C PRO A 73 13.87 -3.01 5.72
N GLU A 74 14.22 -3.74 6.79
CA GLU A 74 14.35 -5.21 6.76
C GLU A 74 13.01 -5.88 6.49
N GLU A 75 11.90 -5.28 6.95
CA GLU A 75 10.55 -5.73 6.65
C GLU A 75 10.27 -5.70 5.14
N ILE A 76 10.85 -4.73 4.41
CA ILE A 76 10.73 -4.61 2.95
C ILE A 76 11.55 -5.69 2.24
N ASP A 77 12.74 -6.05 2.75
CA ASP A 77 13.53 -7.18 2.21
C ASP A 77 12.76 -8.50 2.35
N VAL A 78 12.11 -8.70 3.50
CA VAL A 78 11.24 -9.86 3.76
C VAL A 78 10.02 -9.87 2.83
N ALA A 79 9.38 -8.72 2.63
CA ALA A 79 8.26 -8.58 1.70
C ALA A 79 8.67 -8.95 0.27
N PHE A 80 9.79 -8.41 -0.22
CA PHE A 80 10.33 -8.71 -1.54
C PHE A 80 10.60 -10.21 -1.72
N SER A 81 11.25 -10.83 -0.73
CA SER A 81 11.57 -12.26 -0.72
C SER A 81 10.33 -13.15 -0.70
N ASN A 82 9.23 -12.68 -0.09
CA ASN A 82 7.93 -13.36 -0.07
C ASN A 82 7.09 -13.13 -1.34
N GLY A 83 7.64 -12.50 -2.38
CA GLY A 83 6.99 -12.37 -3.68
C GLY A 83 6.10 -11.14 -3.84
N PHE A 84 6.05 -10.24 -2.86
CA PHE A 84 5.39 -8.95 -3.02
C PHE A 84 6.09 -8.12 -4.10
N LYS A 85 5.31 -7.37 -4.87
CA LYS A 85 5.81 -6.59 -6.03
C LYS A 85 5.60 -5.09 -5.86
N MET A 86 4.98 -4.68 -4.77
CA MET A 86 4.69 -3.28 -4.47
C MET A 86 4.65 -3.08 -2.95
N LEU A 87 4.75 -1.83 -2.51
CA LEU A 87 4.46 -1.42 -1.14
C LEU A 87 3.20 -0.56 -1.11
N LYS A 88 2.45 -0.64 -0.02
CA LYS A 88 1.34 0.25 0.32
C LYS A 88 1.68 0.96 1.60
N VAL A 89 1.54 2.29 1.63
CA VAL A 89 1.76 3.07 2.85
C VAL A 89 0.57 3.94 3.19
N THR A 90 0.30 4.06 4.49
CA THR A 90 -0.70 4.95 5.08
C THR A 90 -0.43 5.12 6.57
N ILE A 91 -1.10 6.07 7.22
CA ILE A 91 -1.03 6.40 8.66
C ILE A 91 0.40 6.50 9.23
N PRO A 92 1.32 7.25 8.58
CA PRO A 92 2.67 7.43 9.09
C PRO A 92 2.66 8.20 10.42
N THR A 93 3.67 8.01 11.25
CA THR A 93 3.78 8.72 12.55
C THR A 93 4.28 10.16 12.43
N LYS A 94 4.84 10.52 11.27
CA LYS A 94 5.34 11.84 10.89
C LYS A 94 4.98 12.12 9.42
N PRO A 95 5.21 13.33 8.88
CA PRO A 95 5.08 13.58 7.44
C PRO A 95 5.92 12.61 6.57
N TYR A 96 5.42 12.21 5.39
CA TYR A 96 6.13 11.25 4.51
C TYR A 96 7.54 11.71 4.10
N ASP A 97 7.76 13.02 3.99
CA ASP A 97 9.05 13.68 3.69
C ASP A 97 10.00 13.77 4.90
N HIS A 98 9.60 13.28 6.08
CA HIS A 98 10.47 13.32 7.24
C HIS A 98 11.71 12.42 7.03
N PRO A 99 12.94 12.90 7.30
CA PRO A 99 14.19 12.15 7.07
C PRO A 99 14.23 10.75 7.72
N ASP A 100 13.60 10.58 8.89
CA ASP A 100 13.47 9.26 9.55
C ASP A 100 12.88 8.15 8.66
N PHE A 101 12.13 8.49 7.60
CA PHE A 101 11.54 7.50 6.70
C PHE A 101 12.36 7.26 5.43
N PHE A 102 13.46 8.00 5.23
CA PHE A 102 14.24 7.94 4.00
C PHE A 102 14.86 6.56 3.76
N SER A 103 15.23 5.85 4.82
CA SER A 103 15.72 4.47 4.70
C SER A 103 14.68 3.49 4.14
N LEU A 104 13.38 3.73 4.38
CA LEU A 104 12.29 2.93 3.77
C LEU A 104 12.21 3.20 2.26
N TRP A 105 12.34 4.47 1.87
CA TRP A 105 12.26 4.90 0.47
C TRP A 105 13.47 4.45 -0.34
N GLU A 106 14.67 4.57 0.24
CA GLU A 106 15.93 4.06 -0.32
C GLU A 106 15.83 2.56 -0.57
N LYS A 107 15.41 1.80 0.44
CA LYS A 107 15.23 0.34 0.34
C LYS A 107 14.26 -0.06 -0.76
N ALA A 108 13.11 0.61 -0.86
CA ALA A 108 12.14 0.36 -1.92
C ALA A 108 12.70 0.70 -3.31
N GLN A 109 13.48 1.78 -3.42
CA GLN A 109 14.15 2.17 -4.67
C GLN A 109 15.17 1.11 -5.11
N ASP A 110 16.02 0.65 -4.19
CA ASP A 110 17.05 -0.36 -4.48
C ASP A 110 16.45 -1.68 -4.98
N LEU A 111 15.35 -2.10 -4.34
CA LEU A 111 14.58 -3.29 -4.74
C LEU A 111 13.65 -3.05 -5.93
N LYS A 112 13.59 -1.81 -6.45
CA LYS A 112 12.70 -1.39 -7.55
C LYS A 112 11.22 -1.67 -7.26
N LEU A 113 10.83 -1.65 -5.98
CA LEU A 113 9.46 -1.81 -5.54
C LEU A 113 8.73 -0.46 -5.67
N PRO A 114 7.69 -0.35 -6.52
CA PRO A 114 6.84 0.82 -6.52
C PRO A 114 6.10 0.95 -5.19
N ILE A 115 5.90 2.18 -4.74
CA ILE A 115 5.14 2.49 -3.52
C ILE A 115 3.85 3.19 -3.88
N LEU A 116 2.73 2.64 -3.41
CA LEU A 116 1.44 3.28 -3.44
C LEU A 116 1.24 4.07 -2.14
N PHE A 117 1.41 5.38 -2.25
CA PHE A 117 1.20 6.33 -1.16
C PHE A 117 -0.29 6.66 -1.06
N HIS A 118 -0.87 6.43 0.12
CA HIS A 118 -2.18 7.01 0.43
C HIS A 118 -2.01 8.53 0.53
N THR A 119 -2.72 9.31 -0.30
CA THR A 119 -2.70 10.79 -0.29
C THR A 119 -4.10 11.41 -0.23
N GLY A 120 -5.08 10.71 0.33
CA GLY A 120 -6.45 11.17 0.50
C GLY A 120 -6.81 11.48 1.97
N ILE A 121 -8.10 11.72 2.22
CA ILE A 121 -8.61 11.78 3.60
C ILE A 121 -8.53 10.39 4.21
N ILE A 122 -7.92 10.33 5.39
CA ILE A 122 -7.87 9.12 6.19
C ILE A 122 -9.12 9.01 7.04
N THR A 123 -9.86 7.93 6.83
CA THR A 123 -11.01 7.56 7.64
C THR A 123 -10.75 6.18 8.21
N LEU A 124 -10.61 6.11 9.53
CA LEU A 124 -10.44 4.84 10.23
C LEU A 124 -11.79 4.33 10.75
N PRO A 125 -12.07 3.02 10.63
CA PRO A 125 -13.21 2.39 11.30
C PRO A 125 -13.21 2.57 12.81
N VAL A 126 -12.03 2.70 13.43
CA VAL A 126 -11.83 2.88 14.87
C VAL A 126 -11.14 4.21 15.12
N LYS A 127 -11.67 5.01 16.07
CA LYS A 127 -11.05 6.29 16.46
C LYS A 127 -9.81 6.01 17.32
N LEU A 128 -8.68 6.58 16.91
CA LEU A 128 -7.39 6.47 17.60
C LEU A 128 -6.83 7.86 17.95
N PRO A 129 -7.45 8.61 18.88
CA PRO A 129 -7.08 10.01 19.14
C PRO A 129 -5.64 10.18 19.67
N LYS A 130 -5.06 9.14 20.27
CA LYS A 130 -3.68 9.17 20.80
C LYS A 130 -2.61 8.95 19.73
N GLU A 131 -2.98 8.48 18.54
CA GLU A 131 -2.04 8.16 17.45
C GLU A 131 -1.68 9.39 16.60
N ASN A 132 -2.33 10.54 16.82
CA ASN A 132 -2.13 11.78 16.06
C ASN A 132 -2.14 11.58 14.53
N ILE A 133 -3.04 10.72 14.05
CA ILE A 133 -3.16 10.39 12.63
C ILE A 133 -3.73 11.61 11.89
N SER A 134 -2.97 12.10 10.91
CA SER A 134 -3.30 13.29 10.15
C SER A 134 -3.10 13.06 8.65
N SER A 135 -4.11 13.36 7.84
CA SER A 135 -3.97 13.41 6.38
C SER A 135 -2.91 14.41 5.92
N TRP A 136 -2.55 15.39 6.76
CA TRP A 136 -1.50 16.37 6.43
C TRP A 136 -0.10 15.75 6.41
N PHE A 137 0.11 14.64 7.12
CA PHE A 137 1.33 13.85 7.03
C PHE A 137 1.42 13.06 5.72
N MET A 138 0.28 12.89 5.05
CA MET A 138 0.11 12.14 3.82
C MET A 138 -0.21 13.04 2.62
N HIS A 139 -0.06 14.35 2.77
CA HIS A 139 -0.39 15.30 1.71
C HIS A 139 0.47 15.06 0.46
N PRO A 140 -0.07 15.14 -0.78
CA PRO A 140 0.68 14.85 -1.99
C PRO A 140 1.94 15.71 -2.18
N MET A 141 1.97 16.98 -1.72
CA MET A 141 3.20 17.78 -1.77
C MET A 141 4.33 17.24 -0.89
N ARG A 142 4.03 16.37 0.09
CA ARG A 142 5.07 15.66 0.86
C ARG A 142 5.87 14.68 -0.02
N LEU A 143 5.40 14.36 -1.22
CA LEU A 143 6.12 13.50 -2.14
C LEU A 143 7.20 14.23 -2.93
N GLU A 144 7.16 15.56 -3.04
CA GLU A 144 8.17 16.33 -3.79
C GLU A 144 9.59 16.11 -3.23
N PRO A 145 9.85 16.29 -1.91
CA PRO A 145 11.17 16.01 -1.35
C PRO A 145 11.63 14.56 -1.57
N ILE A 146 10.68 13.60 -1.51
CA ILE A 146 10.96 12.17 -1.74
C ILE A 146 11.37 11.95 -3.20
N THR A 147 10.67 12.55 -4.17
CA THR A 147 11.02 12.45 -5.60
C THR A 147 12.39 13.06 -5.92
N ASN A 148 12.78 14.12 -5.21
CA ASN A 148 14.11 14.73 -5.36
C ASN A 148 15.22 13.85 -4.76
N ALA A 149 14.98 13.25 -3.59
CA ALA A 149 15.95 12.39 -2.92
C ALA A 149 16.08 11.00 -3.58
N PHE A 150 14.99 10.46 -4.13
CA PHE A 150 14.90 9.11 -4.68
C PHE A 150 14.35 9.13 -6.12
N PRO A 151 15.12 9.66 -7.09
CA PRO A 151 14.63 9.91 -8.45
C PRO A 151 14.32 8.64 -9.25
N LYS A 152 14.72 7.46 -8.77
CA LYS A 152 14.40 6.16 -9.41
C LYS A 152 13.24 5.44 -8.73
N LEU A 153 12.75 5.93 -7.60
CA LEU A 153 11.60 5.36 -6.91
C LEU A 153 10.34 5.55 -7.74
N LYS A 154 9.63 4.46 -7.98
CA LYS A 154 8.33 4.51 -8.66
C LYS A 154 7.25 4.81 -7.63
N ILE A 155 6.55 5.92 -7.81
CA ILE A 155 5.53 6.42 -6.88
C ILE A 155 4.16 6.33 -7.54
N ILE A 156 3.18 5.81 -6.81
CA ILE A 156 1.76 5.82 -7.17
C ILE A 156 1.03 6.68 -6.13
N ILE A 157 0.33 7.71 -6.62
CA ILE A 157 -0.44 8.64 -5.80
C ILE A 157 -1.89 8.14 -5.74
N ALA A 158 -2.29 7.59 -4.60
CA ALA A 158 -3.65 7.07 -4.43
C ALA A 158 -4.67 8.21 -4.33
N HIS A 159 -5.92 7.95 -4.72
CA HIS A 159 -7.03 8.90 -4.58
C HIS A 159 -6.80 10.21 -5.35
N LEU A 160 -5.91 10.24 -6.33
CA LEU A 160 -5.56 11.45 -7.11
C LEU A 160 -5.12 12.63 -6.24
N GLY A 161 -4.64 12.38 -5.00
CA GLY A 161 -4.38 13.45 -4.05
C GLY A 161 -5.64 14.22 -3.64
N VAL A 162 -6.79 13.56 -3.49
CA VAL A 162 -8.07 14.24 -3.26
C VAL A 162 -8.01 15.23 -2.07
N HIS A 163 -8.68 16.38 -2.29
CA HIS A 163 -8.70 17.64 -1.53
C HIS A 163 -7.63 18.70 -1.85
N TRP A 164 -6.70 18.43 -2.77
CA TRP A 164 -5.58 19.34 -3.10
C TRP A 164 -5.45 19.57 -4.60
#